data_AF-A0A938L0E0-F1
#
_entry.id   AF-A0A938L0E0-F1
#
_cell.length_a   1.000
_cell.length_b   1.000
_cell.length_c   1.000
_cell.angle_alpha   90.00
_cell.angle_beta   90.00
_cell.angle_gamma   90.00
#
_symmetry.space_group_name_H-M   'P 1'
#
loop_
_entity.id
_entity.type
_entity.pdbx_description
1 polymer ?
#
loop_
_entity_poly.entity_id
_entity_poly.type
_entity_poly.pdbx_seq_one_letter_code
_entity_poly.pdbx_strand_id
1 'polypeptide(L)' 'MNSAQLRAWLRRRGCTFERKRGTGHMVVRLGDRKSVMPTHGGSQQLGTGLIRKIMRDLGIEGPVPG' A
#
# COMPACT_ATOMS: atom_id res chain seq x y z
N MET A 1 5.36 -1.31 10.66
CA MET A 1 5.01 -0.32 9.63
C MET A 1 3.55 0.14 9.72
N ASN A 2 3.27 1.44 9.65
CA ASN A 2 1.92 2.01 9.52
C ASN A 2 1.57 2.36 8.05
N SER A 3 0.33 2.79 7.78
CA SER A 3 -0.12 3.17 6.43
C SER A 3 0.70 4.30 5.80
N ALA A 4 1.17 5.28 6.57
CA ALA A 4 1.96 6.38 6.04
C ALA A 4 3.34 5.91 5.55
N GLN A 5 4.00 5.06 6.34
CA GLN A 5 5.30 4.47 6.02
C GLN A 5 5.22 3.54 4.80
N LEU A 6 4.20 2.67 4.73
CA LEU A 6 4.01 1.80 3.56
C LEU A 6 3.76 2.62 2.29
N ARG A 7 2.95 3.68 2.37
CA ARG A 7 2.72 4.59 1.24
C ARG A 7 4.03 5.24 0.78
N ALA A 8 4.86 5.74 1.71
CA ALA A 8 6.15 6.34 1.36
C ALA A 8 7.12 5.32 0.74
N TRP A 9 7.10 4.07 1.20
CA TRP A 9 7.90 2.99 0.66
C TRP A 9 7.46 2.56 -0.75
N LEU A 10 6.15 2.45 -0.98
CA LEU A 10 5.57 2.14 -2.29
C LEU A 10 5.80 3.28 -3.29
N ARG A 11 5.69 4.54 -2.85
CA ARG A 11 5.99 5.71 -3.70
C ARG A 11 7.43 5.69 -4.21
N ARG A 12 8.40 5.27 -3.39
CA ARG A 12 9.81 5.12 -3.80
C ARG A 12 10.03 4.02 -4.84
N ARG A 13 9.08 3.09 -5.00
CA ARG A 13 9.09 2.02 -6.02
C ARG A 13 8.35 2.40 -7.29
N GLY A 14 7.94 3.66 -7.44
CA GLY A 14 7.19 4.11 -8.61
C GLY A 14 5.70 3.77 -8.55
N CYS A 15 5.16 3.38 -7.40
CA CYS A 15 3.71 3.21 -7.27
C CYS A 15 2.99 4.56 -7.30
N THR A 16 1.87 4.62 -8.00
CA THR A 16 0.95 5.76 -8.03
C THR A 16 -0.26 5.50 -7.12
N PHE A 17 -0.92 6.57 -6.69
CA PHE A 17 -1.97 6.52 -5.69
C PHE A 17 -3.20 7.30 -6.14
N GLU A 18 -4.34 6.63 -6.18
CA GLU A 18 -5.64 7.22 -6.51
C GLU A 18 -6.55 7.14 -5.29
N ARG A 19 -6.98 8.29 -4.80
CA ARG A 19 -7.92 8.38 -3.68
C ARG A 19 -9.34 8.54 -4.22
N LYS A 20 -10.22 7.57 -3.94
CA LYS A 20 -11.66 7.78 -4.16
C LYS A 20 -12.21 8.67 -3.04
N ARG A 21 -12.92 9.74 -3.41
CA ARG A 21 -13.62 10.60 -2.43
C ARG A 21 -14.65 9.76 -1.66
N GLY A 22 -14.72 9.94 -0.34
CA GLY A 22 -15.75 9.35 0.52
C GLY A 22 -15.46 7.93 1.07
N THR A 23 -14.57 7.17 0.44
CA THR A 23 -14.15 5.84 0.92
C THR A 23 -12.71 5.97 1.37
N GLY A 24 -12.37 5.87 2.65
CA GLY A 24 -10.95 5.98 3.05
C GLY A 24 -10.16 4.71 2.75
N HIS A 25 -10.37 4.15 1.57
CA HIS A 25 -9.48 3.25 0.87
C HIS A 25 -8.83 4.03 -0.27
N MET A 26 -7.58 3.70 -0.58
CA MET A 26 -6.81 4.28 -1.66
C MET A 26 -6.37 3.15 -2.59
N VAL A 27 -6.54 3.37 -3.89
CA VAL A 27 -6.04 2.45 -4.90
C VAL A 27 -4.58 2.78 -5.15
N VAL A 28 -3.72 1.77 -5.08
CA VAL A 28 -2.30 1.85 -5.43
C VAL A 28 -2.12 1.16 -6.76
N ARG A 29 -1.35 1.76 -7.68
CA ARG A 29 -1.03 1.18 -8.98
C ARG A 29 0.47 1.10 -9.21
N LEU A 30 0.90 0.05 -9.88
CA LEU A 30 2.27 -0.14 -10.37
C LEU A 30 2.20 -0.76 -11.78
N GLY A 31 2.31 0.08 -12.81
CA GLY A 31 2.03 -0.32 -14.18
C GLY A 31 0.58 -0.82 -14.33
N ASP A 32 0.43 -2.02 -14.86
CA ASP A 32 -0.88 -2.67 -15.05
C ASP A 32 -1.45 -3.31 -13.77
N ARG A 33 -0.64 -3.38 -12.70
CA ARG A 33 -1.02 -3.98 -11.42
C ARG A 33 -1.64 -2.94 -10.50
N LYS A 34 -2.62 -3.36 -9.70
CA LYS A 34 -3.28 -2.50 -8.72
C LYS A 34 -3.58 -3.25 -7.42
N SER A 35 -3.56 -2.53 -6.31
CA SER A 35 -4.00 -3.02 -5.00
C SER A 35 -4.79 -1.95 -4.26
N VAL A 36 -5.48 -2.34 -3.19
CA VAL A 36 -6.26 -1.43 -2.35
C VAL A 36 -5.62 -1.36 -0.98
N MET A 37 -5.33 -0.14 -0.55
CA MET A 37 -4.71 0.15 0.73
C MET A 37 -5.69 0.91 1.63
N PRO A 38 -5.88 0.50 2.89
CA PRO A 38 -6.66 1.28 3.85
C PRO A 38 -5.94 2.59 4.19
N THR A 39 -6.66 3.72 4.10
CA THR A 39 -6.17 5.04 4.54
C THR A 39 -6.62 5.40 5.95
N HIS A 40 -7.65 4.72 6.47
CA HIS A 40 -8.05 4.77 7.87
C HIS A 40 -7.09 3.92 8.70
N GLY A 41 -6.59 4.43 9.83
CA GLY A 41 -5.63 3.72 10.68
C GLY A 41 -4.18 4.19 10.54
N GLY A 42 -3.94 5.45 10.15
CA GLY A 42 -2.60 6.01 9.92
C GLY A 42 -1.57 5.83 11.05
N SER A 43 -2.02 5.65 12.30
CA SER A 43 -1.18 5.36 13.47
C SER A 43 -1.19 3.87 13.88
N GLN A 44 -2.14 3.07 13.40
CA GLN A 44 -2.19 1.64 13.69
C GLN A 44 -1.14 0.90 12.87
N GLN A 45 -0.48 -0.07 13.49
CA GLN A 45 0.46 -0.93 12.78
C GLN A 45 -0.31 -1.80 11.79
N LEU A 46 0.13 -1.80 10.53
CA LEU A 46 -0.38 -2.72 9.53
C LEU A 46 0.17 -4.12 9.79
N GLY A 47 -0.72 -5.11 9.83
CA GLY A 47 -0.31 -6.50 9.90
C GLY A 47 0.56 -6.88 8.71
N THR A 48 1.62 -7.65 8.95
CA THR A 48 2.57 -8.10 7.93
C THR A 48 1.88 -8.87 6.79
N GLY A 49 0.82 -9.63 7.08
CA GLY A 49 0.02 -10.32 6.08
C GLY A 49 -0.67 -9.39 5.08
N LEU A 50 -1.18 -8.24 5.55
CA LEU A 50 -1.78 -7.22 4.68
C LEU A 50 -0.71 -6.58 3.78
N ILE A 51 0.46 -6.27 4.34
CA ILE A 51 1.58 -5.72 3.57
C ILE A 51 2.01 -6.71 2.48
N ARG A 52 2.19 -7.99 2.83
CA ARG A 52 2.54 -9.05 1.86
C ARG A 52 1.50 -9.19 0.75
N LYS A 53 0.21 -9.10 1.08
CA LYS A 53 -0.87 -9.14 0.09
C LYS A 53 -0.76 -7.97 -0.87
N ILE A 54 -0.61 -6.74 -0.38
CA ILE A 54 -0.47 -5.54 -1.21
C ILE A 54 0.75 -5.66 -2.13
N MET A 55 1.89 -6.11 -1.59
CA MET A 55 3.10 -6.33 -2.37
C MET A 55 2.88 -7.36 -3.47
N ARG A 56 2.25 -8.51 -3.18
CA ARG A 56 1.94 -9.53 -4.19
C ARG A 56 0.97 -9.04 -5.26
N ASP A 57 -0.06 -8.28 -4.88
CA ASP A 57 -1.03 -7.73 -5.82
C ASP A 57 -0.37 -6.69 -6.76
N LEU A 58 0.60 -5.93 -6.26
CA LEU A 58 1.46 -5.04 -7.05
C LEU A 58 2.62 -5.80 -7.73
N GLY A 59 2.76 -7.10 -7.43
CA GLY A 59 3.87 -7.99 -7.73
C GLY A 59 5.26 -7.38 -7.51
N ILE A 60 5.40 -6.76 -6.34
CA ILE A 60 6.66 -6.40 -5.73
C ILE A 60 7.16 -7.62 -4.96
N GLU A 61 8.24 -8.22 -5.42
CA GLU A 61 8.91 -9.30 -4.72
C GLU A 61 9.95 -8.74 -3.74
N GLY A 62 10.11 -9.39 -2.59
CA GLY A 62 11.10 -9.00 -1.58
C GLY A 62 10.59 -9.01 -0.13
N PRO A 63 11.46 -8.64 0.82
CA PRO A 63 11.10 -8.63 2.23
C PRO A 63 10.05 -7.56 2.53
N VAL A 64 9.19 -7.86 3.50
CA VAL A 64 8.26 -6.89 4.06
C VAL A 64 9.08 -5.73 4.64
N PRO A 65 8.79 -4.48 4.25
CA PRO A 65 9.52 -3.36 4.81
C PRO A 65 9.21 -3.18 6.30
N GLY A 66 10.28 -2.93 7.07
CA GLY A 66 10.24 -2.65 8.52
C GLY A 66 9.67 -1.27 8.84
#